data_AF-A0A371EL61-F1
#
_entry.id   AF-A0A371EL61-F1
#
_cell.length_a   1.000
_cell.length_b   1.000
_cell.length_c   1.000
_cell.angle_alpha   90.00
_cell.angle_beta   90.00
_cell.angle_gamma   90.00
#
_symmetry.space_group_name_H-M   'P 1'
#
loop_
_entity.id
_entity.type
_entity.pdbx_description
1 polymer ?
#
loop_
_entity_poly.entity_id
_entity_poly.type
_entity_poly.pdbx_seq_one_letter_code
_entity_poly.pdbx_strand_id
1 'polypeptide(L)'
;MKAFPFSLDGAAKDWLYLQPAHFNTWGDMKQTFLEKFFPASKTATIRKEICEIRQHTGETLHEYWERFNKLCATYPHHQISEQLLIQYFYYGLSMMDKSMIDTASGRASSKASNLEHGEQHLAIWDQRAESVSASDESQD
;
A
#
# COMPACT_ATOMS: atom_id res chain seq x y z
N MET A 1 -14.69 1.75 29.28
CA MET A 1 -14.90 0.55 28.44
C MET A 1 -16.36 0.27 28.03
N LYS A 2 -17.38 1.01 28.50
CA LYS A 2 -18.78 0.64 28.22
C LYS A 2 -19.29 0.93 26.79
N ALA A 3 -18.68 1.86 26.05
CA ALA A 3 -19.21 2.30 24.75
C ALA A 3 -18.77 1.44 23.54
N PHE A 4 -17.58 0.83 23.60
CA PHE A 4 -16.98 0.12 22.45
C PHE A 4 -17.82 -1.08 21.94
N PRO A 5 -18.43 -1.93 22.79
CA PRO A 5 -19.31 -2.99 22.29
C PRO A 5 -20.51 -2.48 21.47
N PHE A 6 -20.94 -1.23 21.72
CA PHE A 6 -22.05 -0.62 20.99
C PHE A 6 -21.63 -0.03 19.64
N SER A 7 -20.33 0.16 19.39
CA SER A 7 -19.82 0.56 18.06
C SER A 7 -19.54 -0.62 17.14
N LEU A 8 -19.60 -1.86 17.64
CA LEU A 8 -19.34 -3.06 16.86
C LEU A 8 -20.62 -3.68 16.33
N ASP A 9 -20.52 -4.33 15.17
CA ASP A 9 -21.59 -5.11 14.57
C ASP A 9 -21.06 -6.42 13.96
N GLY A 10 -21.96 -7.38 13.72
CA GLY A 10 -21.67 -8.67 13.11
C GLY A 10 -20.48 -9.41 13.75
N ALA A 11 -19.57 -9.90 12.90
CA ALA A 11 -18.44 -10.72 13.32
C ALA A 11 -17.50 -10.06 14.34
N ALA A 12 -17.37 -8.72 14.32
CA ALA A 12 -16.56 -7.99 15.28
C ALA A 12 -17.20 -7.98 16.67
N LYS A 13 -18.53 -7.82 16.71
CA LYS A 13 -19.31 -7.88 17.94
C LYS A 13 -19.31 -9.28 18.51
N ASP A 14 -19.60 -10.29 17.69
CA ASP A 14 -19.60 -11.70 18.10
C ASP A 14 -18.25 -12.12 18.65
N TRP A 15 -17.16 -11.74 17.98
CA TRP A 15 -15.81 -11.98 18.49
C TRP A 15 -15.61 -11.40 19.90
N LEU A 16 -16.00 -10.14 20.13
CA LEU A 16 -15.82 -9.49 21.43
C LEU A 16 -16.60 -10.21 22.54
N TYR A 17 -17.83 -10.65 22.28
CA TYR A 17 -18.64 -11.39 23.26
C TYR A 17 -18.10 -12.82 23.53
N LEU A 18 -17.37 -13.40 22.58
CA LEU A 18 -16.69 -14.69 22.74
C LEU A 18 -15.34 -14.59 23.50
N GLN A 19 -14.91 -13.40 23.93
CA GLN A 19 -13.71 -13.18 24.74
C GLN A 19 -14.04 -12.83 26.22
N PRO A 20 -14.81 -13.65 26.97
CA PRO A 20 -15.40 -13.22 28.24
C PRO A 20 -14.41 -12.95 29.39
N ALA A 21 -13.12 -13.31 29.28
CA ALA A 21 -12.16 -13.22 30.38
C ALA A 21 -10.75 -12.71 30.00
N HIS A 22 -10.53 -12.25 28.77
CA HIS A 22 -9.17 -12.10 28.23
C HIS A 22 -8.58 -10.68 28.23
N PHE A 23 -9.37 -9.65 28.55
CA PHE A 23 -8.90 -8.26 28.50
C PHE A 23 -8.90 -7.60 29.88
N ASN A 24 -7.72 -7.47 30.45
CA ASN A 24 -7.52 -6.88 31.78
C ASN A 24 -7.49 -5.34 31.70
N THR A 25 -7.14 -4.78 30.53
CA THR A 25 -7.14 -3.35 30.27
C THR A 25 -7.76 -3.01 28.91
N TRP A 26 -8.12 -1.74 28.69
CA TRP A 26 -8.54 -1.25 27.38
C TRP A 26 -7.43 -1.37 26.33
N GLY A 27 -6.17 -1.23 26.74
CA GLY A 27 -5.00 -1.37 25.86
C GLY A 27 -4.94 -2.75 25.23
N ASP A 28 -5.03 -3.79 26.06
CA ASP A 28 -5.01 -5.19 25.61
C ASP A 28 -6.15 -5.49 24.64
N MET A 29 -7.38 -5.06 24.97
CA MET A 29 -8.53 -5.26 24.09
C MET A 29 -8.38 -4.56 22.75
N LYS A 30 -7.89 -3.30 22.76
CA LYS A 30 -7.63 -2.54 21.54
C LYS A 30 -6.58 -3.26 20.69
N GLN A 31 -5.49 -3.70 21.29
CA GLN A 31 -4.39 -4.37 20.59
C GLN A 31 -4.88 -5.66 19.93
N THR A 32 -5.51 -6.56 20.68
CA THR A 32 -6.01 -7.84 20.12
C THR A 32 -7.10 -7.63 19.07
N PHE A 33 -7.95 -6.61 19.23
CA PHE A 33 -8.94 -6.26 18.21
C PHE A 33 -8.27 -5.81 16.90
N LEU A 34 -7.26 -4.93 16.99
CA LEU A 34 -6.51 -4.48 15.83
C LEU A 34 -5.74 -5.64 15.17
N GLU A 35 -5.07 -6.49 15.93
CA GLU A 35 -4.39 -7.68 15.40
C GLU A 35 -5.36 -8.63 14.69
N LYS A 36 -6.56 -8.83 15.23
CA LYS A 36 -7.56 -9.74 14.66
C LYS A 36 -8.18 -9.21 13.35
N PHE A 37 -8.58 -7.94 13.34
CA PHE A 37 -9.38 -7.36 12.25
C PHE A 37 -8.56 -6.52 11.27
N PHE A 38 -7.43 -5.98 11.73
CA PHE A 38 -6.53 -5.10 11.00
C PHE A 38 -5.07 -5.58 11.09
N PRO A 39 -4.79 -6.88 10.79
CA PRO A 39 -3.47 -7.45 11.01
C PRO A 39 -2.40 -6.70 10.21
N ALA A 40 -1.25 -6.47 10.85
CA ALA A 40 -0.10 -5.82 10.25
C ALA A 40 0.36 -6.55 8.97
N SER A 41 0.28 -7.88 8.95
CA SER A 41 0.61 -8.69 7.76
C SER A 41 -0.23 -8.36 6.53
N LYS A 42 -1.54 -8.07 6.70
CA LYS A 42 -2.38 -7.62 5.57
C LYS A 42 -1.98 -6.23 5.10
N THR A 43 -1.69 -5.33 6.03
CA THR A 43 -1.22 -3.98 5.72
C THR A 43 0.12 -4.03 4.97
N ALA A 44 1.06 -4.86 5.41
CA ALA A 44 2.34 -5.08 4.76
C ALA A 44 2.18 -5.66 3.35
N THR A 45 1.29 -6.66 3.19
CA THR A 45 0.99 -7.25 1.87
C THR A 45 0.46 -6.20 0.90
N ILE A 46 -0.52 -5.39 1.31
CA ILE A 46 -1.11 -4.36 0.45
C ILE A 46 -0.08 -3.29 0.10
N ARG A 47 0.74 -2.84 1.07
CA ARG A 47 1.83 -1.88 0.78
C ARG A 47 2.81 -2.44 -0.23
N LYS A 48 3.20 -3.72 -0.09
CA LYS A 48 4.07 -4.41 -1.04
C LYS A 48 3.45 -4.44 -2.44
N GLU A 49 2.19 -4.84 -2.56
CA GLU A 49 1.47 -4.85 -3.83
C GLU A 49 1.41 -3.45 -4.47
N ILE A 50 1.22 -2.38 -3.68
CA ILE A 50 1.23 -0.99 -4.17
C ILE A 50 2.62 -0.61 -4.70
N CYS A 51 3.69 -0.94 -3.99
CA CYS A 51 5.07 -0.64 -4.40
C CYS A 51 5.48 -1.41 -5.66
N GLU A 52 5.06 -2.67 -5.77
CA GLU A 52 5.44 -3.60 -6.83
C GLU A 52 4.49 -3.57 -8.03
N ILE A 53 3.44 -2.72 -8.00
CA ILE A 53 2.49 -2.66 -9.08
C ILE A 53 3.18 -2.27 -10.40
N ARG A 54 2.93 -3.05 -11.46
CA ARG A 54 3.41 -2.80 -12.81
C ARG A 54 2.24 -2.91 -13.79
N GLN A 55 2.26 -2.10 -14.85
CA GLN A 55 1.33 -2.21 -15.95
C GLN A 55 1.61 -3.50 -16.73
N HIS A 56 0.57 -4.29 -16.95
CA HIS A 56 0.69 -5.56 -17.66
C HIS A 56 0.83 -5.32 -19.18
N THR A 57 1.43 -6.28 -19.88
CA THR A 57 1.48 -6.24 -21.35
C THR A 57 0.06 -6.30 -21.94
N GLY A 58 -0.31 -5.27 -22.70
CA GLY A 58 -1.65 -5.15 -23.30
C GLY A 58 -2.70 -4.52 -22.39
N GLU A 59 -2.38 -4.20 -21.13
CA GLU A 59 -3.25 -3.41 -20.24
C GLU A 59 -3.18 -1.93 -20.64
N THR A 60 -4.35 -1.31 -20.80
CA THR A 60 -4.43 0.13 -21.09
C THR A 60 -4.09 0.96 -19.86
N LEU A 61 -3.66 2.21 -20.06
CA LEU A 61 -3.39 3.16 -18.96
C LEU A 61 -4.59 3.31 -18.01
N HIS A 62 -5.83 3.28 -18.54
CA HIS A 62 -7.05 3.38 -17.76
C HIS A 62 -7.27 2.16 -16.86
N GLU A 63 -7.15 0.94 -17.41
CA GLU A 63 -7.29 -0.30 -16.64
C GLU A 63 -6.23 -0.40 -15.53
N TYR A 64 -4.99 0.00 -15.84
CA TYR A 64 -3.91 0.09 -14.86
C TYR A 64 -4.24 1.07 -13.73
N TRP A 65 -4.75 2.26 -14.05
CA TRP A 65 -5.18 3.27 -13.09
C TRP A 65 -6.33 2.79 -12.20
N GLU A 66 -7.33 2.12 -12.75
CA GLU A 66 -8.42 1.52 -11.98
C GLU A 66 -7.92 0.46 -11.01
N ARG A 67 -7.01 -0.41 -11.46
CA ARG A 67 -6.40 -1.45 -10.62
C ARG A 67 -5.57 -0.84 -9.48
N PHE A 68 -4.78 0.20 -9.77
CA PHE A 68 -4.03 0.94 -8.76
C PHE A 68 -4.96 1.55 -7.70
N ASN A 69 -6.03 2.25 -8.13
CA ASN A 69 -6.98 2.86 -7.19
C ASN A 69 -7.73 1.83 -6.36
N LYS A 70 -8.14 0.71 -6.95
CA LYS A 70 -8.79 -0.38 -6.24
C LYS A 70 -7.87 -0.94 -5.15
N LEU A 71 -6.59 -1.07 -5.44
CA LEU A 71 -5.60 -1.52 -4.48
C LEU A 71 -5.43 -0.52 -3.32
N CYS A 72 -5.29 0.77 -3.62
CA CYS A 72 -5.25 1.83 -2.61
C CYS A 72 -6.53 1.87 -1.75
N ALA A 73 -7.69 1.69 -2.35
CA ALA A 73 -8.98 1.70 -1.65
C ALA A 73 -9.21 0.48 -0.75
N THR A 74 -8.48 -0.62 -0.98
CA THR A 74 -8.60 -1.84 -0.16
C THR A 74 -8.13 -1.60 1.28
N TYR A 75 -7.24 -0.63 1.49
CA TYR A 75 -6.79 -0.28 2.84
C TYR A 75 -6.51 1.22 2.98
N PRO A 76 -7.51 2.06 3.33
CA PRO A 76 -7.35 3.51 3.41
C PRO A 76 -6.31 3.95 4.46
N HIS A 77 -5.92 3.05 5.37
CA HIS A 77 -4.86 3.26 6.36
C HIS A 77 -3.52 2.64 5.93
N HIS A 78 -3.20 2.63 4.63
CA HIS A 78 -1.96 2.06 4.10
C HIS A 78 -0.69 2.84 4.50
N GLN A 79 -0.80 4.02 5.12
CA GLN A 79 0.32 4.87 5.61
C GLN A 79 1.32 5.36 4.53
N ILE A 80 1.08 5.03 3.26
CA ILE A 80 1.84 5.56 2.11
C ILE A 80 1.38 7.00 1.81
N SER A 81 2.33 7.92 1.66
CA SER A 81 2.03 9.31 1.30
C SER A 81 1.57 9.43 -0.16
N GLU A 82 0.74 10.44 -0.45
CA GLU A 82 0.26 10.71 -1.82
C GLU A 82 1.42 10.89 -2.83
N GLN A 83 2.50 11.54 -2.41
CA GLN A 83 3.69 11.71 -3.23
C GLN A 83 4.32 10.36 -3.61
N LEU A 84 4.41 9.41 -2.67
CA LEU A 84 4.93 8.07 -2.95
C LEU A 84 3.97 7.27 -3.83
N LEU A 85 2.65 7.42 -3.65
CA LEU A 85 1.66 6.80 -4.53
C LEU A 85 1.81 7.25 -5.99
N ILE A 86 1.98 8.56 -6.22
CA ILE A 86 2.22 9.11 -7.55
C ILE A 86 3.52 8.55 -8.15
N GLN A 87 4.56 8.42 -7.34
CA GLN A 87 5.84 7.83 -7.77
C GLN A 87 5.67 6.36 -8.14
N TYR A 88 5.05 5.53 -7.30
CA TYR A 88 4.81 4.12 -7.60
C TYR A 88 3.94 3.93 -8.83
N PHE A 89 2.89 4.73 -8.96
CA PHE A 89 2.04 4.74 -10.15
C PHE A 89 2.88 5.01 -11.41
N TYR A 90 3.64 6.11 -11.44
CA TYR A 90 4.47 6.48 -12.59
C TYR A 90 5.55 5.44 -12.89
N TYR A 91 6.27 4.92 -11.89
CA TYR A 91 7.31 3.92 -12.12
C TYR A 91 6.76 2.58 -12.59
N GLY A 92 5.53 2.23 -12.21
CA GLY A 92 4.87 1.02 -12.68
C GLY A 92 4.36 1.06 -14.12
N LEU A 93 4.31 2.25 -14.75
CA LEU A 93 3.86 2.39 -16.14
C LEU A 93 4.79 1.75 -17.17
N SER A 94 4.20 1.36 -18.28
CA SER A 94 4.90 1.00 -19.51
C SER A 94 5.74 2.18 -20.02
N MET A 95 6.83 1.89 -20.74
CA MET A 95 7.68 2.94 -21.32
C MET A 95 6.91 3.83 -22.30
N MET A 96 5.92 3.26 -23.00
CA MET A 96 5.08 3.99 -23.94
C MET A 96 4.19 5.01 -23.21
N ASP A 97 3.52 4.59 -22.14
CA ASP A 97 2.65 5.47 -21.36
C ASP A 97 3.45 6.53 -20.58
N LYS A 98 4.63 6.17 -20.06
CA LYS A 98 5.59 7.15 -19.48
C LYS A 98 5.95 8.23 -20.48
N SER A 99 6.33 7.84 -21.70
CA SER A 99 6.69 8.78 -22.76
C SER A 99 5.52 9.68 -23.17
N MET A 100 4.30 9.13 -23.23
CA MET A 100 3.09 9.91 -23.52
C MET A 100 2.83 10.96 -22.42
N ILE A 101 2.92 10.58 -21.15
CA ILE A 101 2.76 11.50 -20.01
C ILE A 101 3.86 12.57 -19.98
N ASP A 102 5.10 12.19 -20.23
CA ASP A 102 6.23 13.13 -20.28
C ASP A 102 6.06 14.13 -21.43
N THR A 103 5.53 13.69 -22.56
CA THR A 103 5.23 14.56 -23.70
C THR A 103 4.09 15.52 -23.38
N ALA A 104 2.98 15.02 -22.82
CA ALA A 104 1.84 15.83 -22.43
C ALA A 104 2.17 16.85 -21.34
N SER A 105 3.10 16.51 -20.43
CA SER A 105 3.57 17.40 -19.36
C SER A 105 4.67 18.38 -19.81
N GLY A 106 5.10 18.34 -21.07
CA GLY A 106 6.18 19.19 -21.59
C GLY A 106 7.58 18.78 -21.11
N ARG A 107 7.71 17.62 -20.45
CA ARG A 107 8.97 17.03 -19.98
C ARG A 107 9.77 16.35 -21.10
N ALA A 108 9.18 16.14 -22.28
CA ALA A 108 9.80 15.46 -23.43
C ALA A 108 11.02 16.17 -24.08
N SER A 109 11.53 17.25 -23.51
CA SER A 109 12.74 17.92 -23.99
C SER A 109 13.89 17.74 -23.01
N SER A 110 14.55 16.57 -23.05
CA SER A 110 16.01 16.37 -22.92
C SER A 110 16.38 14.91 -22.65
N LYS A 111 17.10 14.33 -23.62
CA LYS A 111 18.05 13.20 -23.51
C LYS A 111 17.49 11.78 -23.42
N ALA A 112 17.58 11.12 -24.57
CA ALA A 112 17.63 9.67 -24.78
C ALA A 112 18.91 9.01 -24.19
N SER A 113 19.28 9.31 -22.95
CA SER A 113 20.43 8.69 -22.26
C SER A 113 20.10 8.12 -20.88
N ASN A 114 18.82 7.87 -20.58
CA ASN A 114 18.37 7.43 -19.24
C ASN A 114 18.01 5.95 -19.13
N LEU A 115 18.31 5.10 -20.13
CA LEU A 115 18.03 3.67 -20.02
C LEU A 115 18.80 3.00 -18.87
N GLU A 116 20.06 3.39 -18.61
CA GLU A 116 20.85 2.84 -17.50
C GLU A 116 20.57 3.53 -16.15
N HIS A 117 20.10 4.79 -16.17
CA HIS A 117 19.71 5.51 -14.95
C HIS A 117 18.36 5.03 -14.39
N GLY A 118 17.45 4.55 -15.25
CA GLY A 118 16.18 3.97 -14.83
C GLY A 118 16.38 2.68 -14.02
N GLU A 119 17.30 1.81 -14.43
CA GLU A 119 17.55 0.52 -13.76
C GLU A 119 18.26 0.68 -12.41
N GLN A 120 19.24 1.59 -12.30
CA GLN A 120 19.88 1.92 -11.01
C GLN A 120 18.88 2.54 -10.03
N HIS A 121 17.95 3.36 -10.53
CA HIS A 121 16.86 3.87 -9.75
C HIS A 121 15.94 2.73 -9.32
N LEU A 122 15.50 1.83 -10.21
CA LEU A 122 14.71 0.66 -9.80
C LEU A 122 15.39 -0.18 -8.69
N ALA A 123 16.71 -0.41 -8.77
CA ALA A 123 17.45 -1.15 -7.74
C ALA A 123 17.51 -0.43 -6.38
N ILE A 124 17.72 0.89 -6.36
CA ILE A 124 17.66 1.71 -5.14
C ILE A 124 16.23 1.70 -4.56
N TRP A 125 15.22 1.57 -5.41
CA TRP A 125 13.81 1.60 -5.01
C TRP A 125 13.30 0.26 -4.50
N ASP A 126 13.75 -0.86 -5.08
CA ASP A 126 13.54 -2.20 -4.52
C ASP A 126 14.14 -2.29 -3.11
N GLN A 127 15.37 -1.81 -2.93
CA GLN A 127 16.01 -1.81 -1.62
C GLN A 127 15.31 -0.89 -0.59
N ARG A 128 14.68 0.19 -1.05
CA ARG A 128 13.87 1.08 -0.20
C ARG A 128 12.49 0.49 0.11
N ALA A 129 11.88 -0.24 -0.81
CA ALA A 129 10.62 -0.96 -0.59
C ALA A 129 10.82 -2.12 0.41
N GLU A 130 11.95 -2.81 0.33
CA GLU A 130 12.38 -3.82 1.31
C GLU A 130 12.59 -3.20 2.69
N SER A 131 13.22 -2.02 2.77
CA SER A 131 13.45 -1.32 4.05
C SER A 131 12.15 -0.85 4.73
N VAL A 132 11.15 -0.43 3.95
CA VAL A 132 9.80 -0.12 4.46
C VAL A 132 9.12 -1.36 5.04
N SER A 133 9.40 -2.53 4.46
CA SER A 133 8.86 -3.81 4.94
C SER A 133 9.58 -4.31 6.20
N ALA A 134 10.91 -4.13 6.28
CA ALA A 134 11.75 -4.58 7.39
C ALA A 134 11.63 -3.72 8.67
N SER A 135 11.28 -2.43 8.52
CA SER A 135 11.12 -1.53 9.67
C SER A 135 9.91 -1.86 10.55
N ASP A 136 8.93 -2.61 10.03
CA ASP A 136 7.76 -3.09 10.78
C ASP A 136 7.96 -4.48 11.40
N GLU A 137 8.99 -5.23 10.98
CA GLU A 137 9.33 -6.56 11.53
C GLU A 137 10.21 -6.46 12.81
N SER A 138 10.67 -5.26 13.13
CA SER A 138 11.56 -4.97 14.25
C SER A 138 10.87 -4.30 15.44
N GLN A 139 9.53 -4.29 15.46
CA GLN A 139 8.71 -3.83 16.59
C GLN A 139 7.97 -4.96 17.33
N ASP A 140 8.26 -6.24 17.04
CA ASP A 140 7.87 -7.39 17.87
C ASP A 140 8.80 -7.58 19.08
#